data_AF-A0A2E6U0J3-F1
#
_entry.id   AF-A0A2E6U0J3-F1
#
_cell.length_a   1.000
_cell.length_b   1.000
_cell.length_c   1.000
_cell.angle_alpha   90.00
_cell.angle_beta   90.00
_cell.angle_gamma   90.00
#
_symmetry.space_group_name_H-M   'P 1'
#
loop_
_entity.id
_entity.type
_entity.pdbx_description
1 polymer ?
#
loop_
_entity_poly.entity_id
_entity_poly.type
_entity_poly.pdbx_seq_one_letter_code
_entity_poly.pdbx_strand_id
1 'polypeptide(L)'
;MSALIEQTLAHYAEHHGDPYETAFAKLYAADPNYQALFFLDTDEGLRRNMMRTTLEIITTYIDNAYAADNLVIGARLIHLTYEVTDDFDLFFQITRDVIAEGCADIWTDAHAEAWNAMLKDFEAARV
;
A
#
# COMPACT_ATOMS: atom_id res chain seq x y z
N MET A 1 9.67 -15.71 -0.45
CA MET A 1 9.36 -14.47 -1.20
C MET A 1 8.96 -13.35 -0.24
N SER A 2 8.09 -13.62 0.74
CA SER A 2 7.71 -12.64 1.79
C SER A 2 8.89 -12.03 2.58
N ALA A 3 9.96 -12.79 2.84
CA ALA A 3 11.17 -12.27 3.51
C ALA A 3 11.84 -11.08 2.78
N LEU A 4 11.72 -10.98 1.45
CA LEU A 4 12.25 -9.84 0.68
C LEU A 4 11.39 -8.58 0.87
N ILE A 5 10.07 -8.75 1.02
CA ILE A 5 9.15 -7.66 1.36
C ILE A 5 9.49 -7.16 2.77
N GLU A 6 9.60 -8.07 3.73
CA GLU A 6 10.00 -7.76 5.11
C GLU A 6 11.35 -7.02 5.18
N GLN A 7 12.36 -7.50 4.45
CA GLN A 7 13.67 -6.84 4.36
C GLN A 7 13.56 -5.39 3.89
N THR A 8 12.79 -5.13 2.83
CA THR A 8 12.62 -3.76 2.31
C THR A 8 11.82 -2.87 3.25
N LEU A 9 10.79 -3.40 3.93
CA LEU A 9 10.03 -2.62 4.93
C LEU A 9 10.90 -2.25 6.13
N ALA A 10 11.70 -3.19 6.64
CA ALA A 10 12.61 -2.94 7.76
C ALA A 10 13.69 -1.91 7.38
N HIS A 11 14.30 -2.06 6.21
CA HIS A 11 15.33 -1.13 5.72
C HIS A 11 14.75 0.28 5.51
N TYR A 12 13.58 0.39 4.85
CA TYR A 12 12.92 1.67 4.64
C TYR A 12 12.61 2.36 5.97
N ALA A 13 12.04 1.63 6.94
CA ALA A 13 11.71 2.17 8.25
C ALA A 13 12.95 2.69 9.00
N GLU A 14 14.08 1.98 8.91
CA GLU A 14 15.33 2.39 9.54
C GLU A 14 15.93 3.67 8.92
N HIS A 15 15.77 3.87 7.61
CA HIS A 15 16.46 4.95 6.89
C HIS A 15 15.58 6.17 6.58
N HIS A 16 14.27 5.97 6.44
CA HIS A 16 13.31 6.99 6.00
C HIS A 16 12.10 7.15 6.93
N GLY A 17 11.83 6.18 7.81
CA GLY A 17 10.70 6.23 8.73
C GLY A 17 9.36 5.93 8.06
N ASP A 18 8.36 6.78 8.30
CA ASP A 18 6.97 6.60 7.82
C ASP A 18 6.84 7.00 6.33
N PRO A 19 6.35 6.12 5.43
CA PRO A 19 6.16 6.44 4.02
C PRO A 19 4.97 7.38 3.73
N TYR A 20 4.15 7.74 4.73
CA TYR A 20 2.92 8.52 4.60
C TYR A 20 3.03 9.73 3.66
N GLU A 21 3.96 10.65 3.92
CA GLU A 21 4.05 11.90 3.15
C GLU A 21 4.38 11.64 1.68
N THR A 22 5.35 10.75 1.42
CA THR A 22 5.78 10.39 0.06
C THR A 22 4.67 9.65 -0.70
N ALA A 23 3.95 8.74 -0.03
CA ALA A 23 2.86 7.98 -0.64
C ALA A 23 1.69 8.88 -1.04
N PHE A 24 1.26 9.78 -0.15
CA PHE A 24 0.17 10.72 -0.47
C PHE A 24 0.57 11.77 -1.51
N ALA A 25 1.83 12.22 -1.50
CA ALA A 25 2.34 13.09 -2.57
C ALA A 25 2.24 12.42 -3.94
N LYS A 26 2.61 11.13 -4.04
CA LYS A 26 2.47 10.34 -5.27
C LYS A 26 1.01 10.08 -5.64
N LEU A 27 0.13 9.82 -4.67
CA LEU A 27 -1.31 9.64 -4.92
C LEU A 27 -1.91 10.89 -5.58
N TYR A 28 -1.63 12.07 -5.02
CA TYR A 28 -2.16 13.32 -5.57
C TYR A 28 -1.48 13.74 -6.88
N ALA A 29 -0.25 13.29 -7.13
CA ALA A 29 0.39 13.45 -8.43
C ALA A 29 -0.23 12.54 -9.50
N ALA A 30 -0.72 11.35 -9.11
CA ALA A 30 -1.41 10.42 -10.01
C ALA A 30 -2.80 10.95 -10.41
N ASP A 31 -3.60 11.40 -9.44
CA ASP A 31 -4.82 12.16 -9.69
C ASP A 31 -5.08 13.19 -8.57
N PRO A 32 -5.05 14.51 -8.88
CA PRO A 32 -5.39 15.55 -7.92
C PRO A 32 -6.81 15.43 -7.34
N ASN A 33 -7.73 14.75 -8.02
CA ASN A 33 -9.10 14.56 -7.54
C ASN A 33 -9.16 13.75 -6.22
N TYR A 34 -8.15 12.92 -5.93
CA TYR A 34 -8.08 12.20 -4.65
C TYR A 34 -8.02 13.14 -3.45
N GLN A 35 -7.52 14.37 -3.60
CA GLN A 35 -7.52 15.35 -2.50
C GLN A 35 -8.95 15.67 -2.03
N ALA A 36 -9.92 15.69 -2.95
CA ALA A 36 -11.31 15.99 -2.62
C ALA A 36 -11.97 14.90 -1.78
N LEU A 37 -11.55 13.64 -1.91
CA LEU A 37 -12.04 12.53 -1.07
C LEU A 37 -11.68 12.72 0.41
N PHE A 38 -10.61 13.48 0.69
CA PHE A 38 -10.13 13.77 2.04
C PHE A 38 -10.56 15.16 2.55
N PHE A 39 -11.53 15.82 1.91
CA PHE A 39 -11.95 17.19 2.27
C PHE A 39 -12.37 17.34 3.74
N LEU A 40 -13.02 16.32 4.32
CA LEU A 40 -13.45 16.32 5.72
C LEU A 40 -12.36 15.85 6.70
N ASP A 41 -11.23 15.35 6.20
CA ASP A 41 -10.13 14.78 6.99
C ASP A 41 -9.16 15.86 7.50
N THR A 42 -9.68 16.80 8.29
CA THR A 42 -8.96 18.01 8.70
C THR A 42 -7.81 17.78 9.67
N ASP A 43 -7.81 16.65 10.40
CA ASP A 43 -6.75 16.24 11.33
C ASP A 43 -5.84 15.14 10.76
N GLU A 44 -6.03 14.79 9.49
CA GLU A 44 -5.35 13.71 8.78
C GLU A 44 -5.61 12.30 9.34
N GLY A 45 -6.61 12.14 10.23
CA GLY A 45 -6.90 10.86 10.87
C GLY A 45 -7.26 9.75 9.88
N LEU A 46 -8.06 10.06 8.86
CA LEU A 46 -8.45 9.12 7.82
C LEU A 46 -7.26 8.72 6.95
N ARG A 47 -6.46 9.69 6.48
CA ARG A 47 -5.27 9.42 5.65
C ARG A 47 -4.22 8.62 6.41
N ARG A 48 -3.97 8.93 7.69
CA ARG A 48 -3.06 8.16 8.54
C ARG A 48 -3.58 6.76 8.82
N ASN A 49 -4.89 6.61 9.02
CA ASN A 49 -5.50 5.28 9.13
C ASN A 49 -5.34 4.48 7.83
N MET A 50 -5.57 5.09 6.67
CA MET A 50 -5.39 4.44 5.37
C MET A 50 -3.96 3.93 5.17
N MET A 51 -2.94 4.75 5.47
CA MET A 51 -1.54 4.32 5.40
C MET A 51 -1.24 3.18 6.37
N ARG A 52 -1.68 3.29 7.63
CA ARG A 52 -1.51 2.23 8.63
C ARG A 52 -2.15 0.92 8.16
N THR A 53 -3.41 0.94 7.74
CA THR A 53 -4.12 -0.25 7.27
C THR A 53 -3.45 -0.86 6.03
N THR A 54 -2.91 -0.03 5.14
CA THR A 54 -2.13 -0.50 3.99
C THR A 54 -0.90 -1.29 4.44
N LEU A 55 -0.13 -0.76 5.39
CA LEU A 55 1.02 -1.46 5.95
C LEU A 55 0.62 -2.71 6.74
N GLU A 56 -0.47 -2.67 7.50
CA GLU A 56 -1.02 -3.82 8.23
C GLU A 56 -1.43 -4.96 7.30
N ILE A 57 -2.01 -4.65 6.14
CA ILE A 57 -2.36 -5.66 5.13
C ILE A 57 -1.10 -6.29 4.54
N ILE A 58 -0.09 -5.48 4.22
CA ILE A 58 1.18 -5.97 3.68
C ILE A 58 1.91 -6.85 4.70
N THR A 59 1.98 -6.45 5.97
CA THR A 59 2.60 -7.27 7.02
C THR A 59 1.78 -8.53 7.31
N THR A 60 0.45 -8.45 7.27
CA THR A 60 -0.41 -9.64 7.36
C THR A 60 -0.16 -10.59 6.20
N TYR A 61 0.12 -10.10 4.98
CA TYR A 61 0.45 -10.95 3.83
C TYR A 61 1.77 -11.69 4.02
N ILE A 62 2.77 -11.04 4.63
CA ILE A 62 4.07 -11.66 4.96
C ILE A 62 3.89 -12.90 5.85
N ASP A 63 2.96 -12.82 6.82
CA ASP A 63 2.67 -13.89 7.77
C ASP A 63 1.64 -14.91 7.23
N ASN A 64 0.58 -14.43 6.60
CA ASN A 64 -0.58 -15.22 6.17
C ASN A 64 -1.32 -14.55 4.99
N ALA A 65 -0.96 -14.96 3.76
CA ALA A 65 -1.55 -14.46 2.53
C ALA A 65 -3.09 -14.59 2.48
N TYR A 66 -3.66 -15.69 3.00
CA TYR A 66 -5.13 -15.87 3.02
C TYR A 66 -5.83 -14.88 3.97
N ALA A 67 -5.21 -14.56 5.10
CA ALA A 67 -5.75 -13.52 5.99
C ALA A 67 -5.69 -12.14 5.32
N ALA A 68 -4.60 -11.82 4.62
CA ALA A 68 -4.47 -10.57 3.89
C ALA A 68 -5.49 -10.43 2.75
N ASP A 69 -5.73 -11.51 2.00
CA ASP A 69 -6.78 -11.59 0.97
C ASP A 69 -8.15 -11.15 1.52
N ASN A 70 -8.56 -11.70 2.67
CA ASN A 70 -9.81 -11.32 3.33
C ASN A 70 -9.84 -9.84 3.75
N LEU A 71 -8.71 -9.29 4.20
CA LEU A 71 -8.61 -7.87 4.56
C LEU A 71 -8.72 -6.97 3.31
N VAL A 72 -8.10 -7.36 2.20
CA VAL A 72 -8.18 -6.66 0.92
C VAL A 72 -9.63 -6.65 0.41
N ILE A 73 -10.31 -7.81 0.44
CA ILE A 73 -11.72 -7.91 0.06
C ILE A 73 -12.58 -6.95 0.91
N GLY A 74 -12.40 -6.98 2.23
CA GLY A 74 -13.13 -6.09 3.14
C GLY A 74 -12.86 -4.61 2.89
N ALA A 75 -11.59 -4.23 2.72
CA ALA A 75 -11.21 -2.86 2.40
C ALA A 75 -11.80 -2.40 1.06
N ARG A 76 -11.77 -3.26 0.03
CA ARG A 76 -12.36 -2.96 -1.29
C ARG A 76 -13.86 -2.72 -1.21
N LEU A 77 -14.60 -3.54 -0.45
CA LEU A 77 -16.04 -3.36 -0.24
C LEU A 77 -16.38 -2.03 0.43
N ILE A 78 -15.56 -1.56 1.37
CA ILE A 78 -15.72 -0.23 1.99
C ILE A 78 -15.51 0.87 0.94
N HIS A 79 -14.49 0.73 0.08
CA HIS A 79 -14.16 1.72 -0.95
C HIS A 79 -15.23 1.88 -2.03
N LEU A 80 -16.07 0.85 -2.27
CA LEU A 80 -17.26 0.97 -3.11
C LEU A 80 -18.20 2.08 -2.63
N THR A 81 -18.27 2.34 -1.31
CA THR A 81 -19.11 3.40 -0.74
C THR A 81 -18.55 4.81 -0.99
N TYR A 82 -17.28 4.90 -1.38
CA TYR A 82 -16.60 6.14 -1.78
C TYR A 82 -16.45 6.26 -3.30
N GLU A 83 -17.12 5.39 -4.06
CA GLU A 83 -17.04 5.32 -5.54
C GLU A 83 -15.62 5.02 -6.07
N VAL A 84 -14.73 4.53 -5.21
CA VAL A 84 -13.39 4.06 -5.58
C VAL A 84 -13.50 2.58 -5.96
N THR A 85 -13.42 2.30 -7.26
CA THR A 85 -13.64 0.97 -7.83
C THR A 85 -12.38 0.44 -8.53
N ASP A 86 -12.11 0.92 -9.75
CA ASP A 86 -11.05 0.42 -10.60
C ASP A 86 -9.64 0.75 -10.05
N ASP A 87 -9.52 1.85 -9.32
CA ASP A 87 -8.23 2.35 -8.83
C ASP A 87 -7.89 1.95 -7.39
N PHE A 88 -8.66 1.08 -6.75
CA PHE A 88 -8.42 0.67 -5.36
C PHE A 88 -6.98 0.15 -5.15
N ASP A 89 -6.47 -0.61 -6.11
CA ASP A 89 -5.15 -1.24 -6.04
C ASP A 89 -3.99 -0.23 -6.18
N LEU A 90 -4.27 0.99 -6.67
CA LEU A 90 -3.28 2.03 -6.92
C LEU A 90 -2.46 2.37 -5.67
N PHE A 91 -3.09 2.45 -4.50
CA PHE A 91 -2.37 2.86 -3.29
C PHE A 91 -1.36 1.80 -2.81
N PHE A 92 -1.64 0.51 -3.03
CA PHE A 92 -0.66 -0.56 -2.80
C PHE A 92 0.51 -0.47 -3.79
N GLN A 93 0.23 -0.16 -5.06
CA GLN A 93 1.27 0.03 -6.09
C GLN A 93 2.17 1.22 -5.75
N ILE A 94 1.57 2.35 -5.36
CA ILE A 94 2.30 3.54 -4.89
C ILE A 94 3.15 3.20 -3.67
N THR A 95 2.60 2.48 -2.69
CA THR A 95 3.35 2.07 -1.50
C THR A 95 4.57 1.24 -1.89
N ARG A 96 4.41 0.26 -2.80
CA ARG A 96 5.53 -0.51 -3.35
C ARG A 96 6.58 0.39 -4.01
N ASP A 97 6.16 1.36 -4.82
CA ASP A 97 7.09 2.27 -5.52
C ASP A 97 7.86 3.15 -4.54
N VAL A 98 7.20 3.66 -3.49
CA VAL A 98 7.85 4.43 -2.41
C VAL A 98 8.92 3.59 -1.72
N ILE A 99 8.58 2.35 -1.34
CA ILE A 99 9.54 1.45 -0.69
C ILE A 99 10.70 1.13 -1.64
N ALA A 100 10.41 0.84 -2.91
CA ALA A 100 11.44 0.53 -3.91
C ALA A 100 12.42 1.69 -4.12
N GLU A 101 11.92 2.92 -4.23
CA GLU A 101 12.74 4.12 -4.37
C GLU A 101 13.58 4.39 -3.12
N GLY A 102 13.01 4.22 -1.92
CA GLY A 102 13.73 4.40 -0.65
C GLY A 102 14.76 3.30 -0.37
N CYS A 103 14.59 2.11 -0.93
CA CYS A 103 15.49 0.97 -0.80
C CYS A 103 16.37 0.75 -2.03
N ALA A 104 16.58 1.75 -2.88
CA ALA A 104 17.27 1.60 -4.16
C ALA A 104 18.70 1.02 -4.05
N ASP A 105 19.35 1.14 -2.89
CA ASP A 105 20.66 0.58 -2.57
C ASP A 105 20.64 -0.93 -2.33
N ILE A 106 19.53 -1.49 -1.85
CA ILE A 106 19.33 -2.93 -1.63
C ILE A 106 18.38 -3.58 -2.64
N TRP A 107 17.62 -2.79 -3.41
CA TRP A 107 16.57 -3.28 -4.28
C TRP A 107 17.13 -4.08 -5.46
N THR A 108 16.51 -5.22 -5.73
CA THR A 108 16.91 -6.15 -6.81
C THR A 108 15.68 -6.68 -7.54
N ASP A 109 15.88 -7.38 -8.66
CA ASP A 109 14.80 -8.04 -9.40
C ASP A 109 14.00 -9.02 -8.52
N ALA A 110 14.64 -9.68 -7.55
CA ALA A 110 13.97 -10.58 -6.62
C ALA A 110 13.03 -9.83 -5.67
N HIS A 111 13.41 -8.62 -5.22
CA HIS A 111 12.52 -7.75 -4.44
C HIS A 111 11.31 -7.33 -5.29
N ALA A 112 11.55 -6.89 -6.52
CA ALA A 112 10.49 -6.52 -7.45
C ALA A 112 9.53 -7.69 -7.71
N GLU A 113 10.05 -8.91 -7.92
CA GLU A 113 9.23 -10.11 -8.12
C GLU A 113 8.36 -10.42 -6.90
N ALA A 114 8.93 -10.36 -5.69
CA ALA A 114 8.18 -10.63 -4.45
C ALA A 114 7.04 -9.63 -4.24
N TRP A 115 7.31 -8.33 -4.41
CA TRP A 115 6.29 -7.29 -4.30
C TRP A 115 5.22 -7.41 -5.40
N ASN A 116 5.62 -7.67 -6.65
CA ASN A 116 4.68 -7.84 -7.75
C ASN A 116 3.80 -9.09 -7.60
N ALA A 117 4.30 -10.16 -6.96
CA ALA A 117 3.49 -11.33 -6.62
C ALA A 117 2.40 -10.97 -5.60
N MET A 118 2.75 -10.27 -4.53
CA MET A 118 1.77 -9.78 -3.54
C MET A 118 0.71 -8.88 -4.17
N LEU A 119 1.11 -7.92 -5.01
CA LEU A 119 0.17 -7.02 -5.68
C LEU A 119 -0.81 -7.78 -6.59
N LYS A 120 -0.35 -8.84 -7.27
CA LYS A 120 -1.23 -9.71 -8.08
C LYS A 120 -2.22 -10.48 -7.23
N ASP A 121 -1.78 -10.96 -6.06
CA ASP A 121 -2.68 -11.64 -5.12
C ASP A 121 -3.76 -10.67 -4.60
N PHE A 122 -3.39 -9.43 -4.26
CA PHE A 122 -4.34 -8.39 -3.83
C PHE A 122 -5.29 -7.95 -4.94
N GLU A 123 -4.83 -7.90 -6.19
CA GLU A 123 -5.68 -7.61 -7.34
C GLU A 123 -6.70 -8.75 -7.55
N ALA A 124 -6.30 -10.01 -7.35
CA ALA A 124 -7.16 -11.18 -7.48
C ALA A 124 -8.18 -11.31 -6.31
N ALA A 125 -7.89 -10.70 -5.16
CA ALA A 125 -8.71 -10.70 -3.95
C ALA A 125 -10.07 -10.00 -4.14
N ARG A 126 -11.08 -10.77 -4.55
CA ARG A 126 -12.44 -10.29 -4.88
C ARG A 126 -13.49 -11.34 -4.49
N VAL A 127 -14.72 -10.88 -4.22
CA VAL A 127 -15.90 -11.75 -3.96
C VAL A 127 -16.43 -12.38 -5.24
#